data_AF-A0A933BKQ0-F1
#
_entry.id   AF-A0A933BKQ0-F1
#
_cell.length_a   1.000
_cell.length_b   1.000
_cell.length_c   1.000
_cell.angle_alpha   90.00
_cell.angle_beta   90.00
_cell.angle_gamma   90.00
#
_symmetry.space_group_name_H-M   'P 1'
#
loop_
_entity.id
_entity.type
_entity.pdbx_description
1 polymer ?
#
loop_
_entity_poly.entity_id
_entity_poly.type
_entity_poly.pdbx_seq_one_letter_code
_entity_poly.pdbx_strand_id
1 'polypeptide(L)' 'MVTGWVDEIESEVMQHLRGHEPVSLKALASAMKISETLALSYITILAREGKVTIGGLGVRDN' A
#
# COMPACT_ATOMS: atom_id res chain seq x y z
N MET A 1 0.68 20.35 7.56
CA MET A 1 0.91 18.96 7.07
C MET A 1 2.29 18.95 6.46
N VAL A 2 3.18 18.06 6.91
CA VAL A 2 4.49 17.85 6.28
C VAL A 2 4.22 17.15 4.94
N THR A 3 4.15 17.92 3.86
CA THR A 3 3.80 17.43 2.52
C THR A 3 4.88 16.50 1.96
N GLY A 4 6.16 16.80 2.22
CA GLY A 4 7.27 16.03 1.64
C GLY A 4 7.37 14.57 2.10
N TRP A 5 6.94 14.24 3.32
CA TRP A 5 7.03 12.86 3.83
C TRP A 5 6.00 11.93 3.21
N VAL A 6 4.82 12.47 2.86
CA VAL A 6 3.76 11.70 2.20
C VAL A 6 4.13 11.41 0.75
N ASP A 7 4.76 12.38 0.06
CA ASP A 7 5.22 12.21 -1.33
C ASP A 7 6.33 11.16 -1.47
N GLU A 8 7.28 11.10 -0.51
CA GLU A 8 8.33 10.06 -0.50
C GLU A 8 7.75 8.66 -0.32
N ILE A 9 6.87 8.49 0.67
CA ILE A 9 6.19 7.21 0.92
C ILE A 9 5.34 6.82 -0.28
N GLU A 10 4.59 7.76 -0.85
CA GLU A 10 3.78 7.50 -2.04
C GLU A 10 4.64 7.03 -3.21
N SER A 11 5.76 7.71 -3.47
CA SER A 11 6.70 7.32 -4.52
C SER A 11 7.22 5.90 -4.30
N GLU A 12 7.59 5.55 -3.07
CA GLU A 12 8.13 4.24 -2.71
C GLU A 12 7.08 3.12 -2.83
N VAL A 13 5.84 3.38 -2.39
CA VAL A 13 4.68 2.49 -2.58
C VAL A 13 4.40 2.28 -4.07
N MET A 14 4.34 3.37 -4.84
CA MET A 14 4.05 3.32 -6.27
C MET A 14 5.16 2.61 -7.05
N GLN A 15 6.43 2.76 -6.64
CA GLN A 15 7.55 1.99 -7.21
C GLN A 15 7.39 0.49 -6.94
N HIS A 16 7.01 0.10 -5.72
CA HIS A 16 6.73 -1.30 -5.40
C HIS A 16 5.53 -1.87 -6.19
N LEU A 17 4.50 -1.06 -6.44
CA LEU A 17 3.29 -1.50 -7.13
C LEU A 17 3.41 -1.51 -8.66
N ARG A 18 4.34 -0.75 -9.27
CA ARG A 18 4.55 -0.74 -10.74
C ARG A 18 5.07 -2.07 -11.29
N GLY A 19 5.53 -2.99 -10.43
CA GLY A 19 6.03 -4.31 -10.79
C GLY A 19 4.97 -5.42 -10.80
N HIS A 20 3.76 -5.17 -11.31
CA HIS A 20 2.80 -6.19 -11.79
C HIS A 20 2.47 -7.45 -10.95
N GLU A 21 2.68 -7.46 -9.62
CA GLU A 21 2.07 -8.45 -8.72
C GLU A 21 1.20 -7.76 -7.66
N PRO A 22 0.04 -8.35 -7.30
CA PRO A 22 -0.74 -7.88 -6.16
C PRO A 22 0.09 -8.02 -4.88
N VAL A 23 0.48 -6.89 -4.30
CA VAL A 23 1.26 -6.85 -3.05
C VAL A 23 0.32 -7.03 -1.87
N SER A 24 0.61 -8.02 -1.03
CA SER A 24 -0.07 -8.20 0.25
C SER A 24 0.25 -7.06 1.22
N LEU A 25 -0.72 -6.67 2.05
CA LEU A 25 -0.53 -5.65 3.10
C LEU A 25 0.74 -5.88 3.94
N LYS A 26 0.98 -7.14 4.33
CA LYS A 26 2.15 -7.55 5.10
C LYS A 26 3.48 -7.34 4.35
N ALA A 27 3.50 -7.62 3.04
CA ALA A 27 4.67 -7.40 2.21
C ALA A 27 4.96 -5.90 2.07
N LEU A 28 3.92 -5.07 1.92
CA LEU A 28 4.07 -3.61 1.89
C LEU A 28 4.57 -3.06 3.22
N ALA A 29 3.98 -3.50 4.34
CA ALA A 29 4.41 -3.11 5.68
C ALA A 29 5.87 -3.47 5.95
N SER A 30 6.29 -4.67 5.53
CA SER A 30 7.67 -5.13 5.63
C SER A 30 8.64 -4.35 4.75
N ALA A 31 8.25 -4.05 3.50
CA ALA A 31 9.07 -3.27 2.56
C ALA A 31 9.32 -1.85 3.09
N MET A 32 8.26 -1.22 3.62
CA MET A 32 8.33 0.15 4.14
C MET A 32 8.80 0.22 5.61
N LYS A 33 9.08 -0.91 6.25
CA LYS A 33 9.45 -1.00 7.68
C LYS A 33 8.47 -0.26 8.61
N ILE A 34 7.18 -0.35 8.30
CA ILE A 34 6.09 0.23 9.11
C ILE A 34 5.15 -0.86 9.62
N SER A 35 4.31 -0.51 10.58
CA SER A 35 3.24 -1.40 11.05
C SER A 35 2.18 -1.64 9.99
N GLU A 36 1.57 -2.84 9.99
CA GLU A 36 0.48 -3.19 9.07
C GLU A 36 -0.72 -2.21 9.18
N THR A 37 -1.02 -1.70 10.37
CA THR A 37 -2.07 -0.69 10.59
C THR A 37 -1.77 0.63 9.88
N LEU A 38 -0.50 1.05 9.87
CA LEU A 38 -0.05 2.24 9.14
C LEU A 38 -0.12 1.99 7.64
N ALA A 39 0.38 0.85 7.18
CA ALA A 39 0.29 0.45 5.77
C ALA A 39 -1.17 0.41 5.28
N LEU A 40 -2.10 -0.11 6.09
CA LEU A 40 -3.53 -0.14 5.77
C LEU A 40 -4.11 1.26 5.64
N SER A 41 -3.73 2.16 6.55
CA SER A 41 -4.14 3.58 6.51
C SER A 41 -3.65 4.24 5.23
N TYR A 42 -2.39 4.02 4.83
CA TYR A 42 -1.82 4.55 3.57
C TYR A 42 -2.52 3.99 2.33
N ILE A 43 -2.70 2.67 2.24
CA ILE A 43 -3.41 2.05 1.11
C ILE A 43 -4.85 2.60 1.02
N THR A 44 -5.52 2.80 2.16
CA THR A 44 -6.88 3.35 2.19
C THR A 44 -6.92 4.79 1.64
N ILE A 45 -5.93 5.62 1.99
CA ILE A 45 -5.80 6.98 1.44
C ILE A 45 -5.57 6.91 -0.07
N LEU A 46 -4.60 6.13 -0.52
CA LEU A 46 -4.26 5.98 -1.94
C LEU A 46 -5.44 5.41 -2.76
N ALA A 47 -6.21 4.49 -2.18
CA ALA A 47 -7.40 3.93 -2.82
C ALA A 47 -8.51 4.97 -2.95
N ARG A 48 -8.68 5.82 -1.92
CA ARG A 48 -9.63 6.94 -1.96
C ARG A 48 -9.24 7.98 -3.01
N GLU A 49 -7.95 8.18 -3.25
CA GLU A 49 -7.43 9.03 -4.33
C GLU A 49 -7.46 8.37 -5.71
N GLY A 50 -7.90 7.10 -5.81
CA GLY A 50 -7.95 6.35 -7.08
C GLY A 50 -6.58 5.94 -7.62
N LYS A 51 -5.50 6.05 -6.83
CA LYS A 51 -4.13 5.69 -7.21
C LYS A 51 -3.87 4.19 -7.13
N VAL A 52 -4.59 3.49 -6.24
CA VAL A 52 -4.49 2.03 -6.08
C VAL A 52 -5.88 1.40 -6.02
N THR A 53 -5.99 0.14 -6.43
CA THR A 53 -7.22 -0.65 -6.27
C THR A 53 -6.95 -1.77 -5.28
N ILE A 54 -7.74 -1.84 -4.21
CA ILE A 54 -7.66 -2.94 -3.24
C ILE A 54 -8.41 -4.13 -3.84
N GLY A 55 -7.68 -5.05 -4.47
CA GLY A 55 -8.21 -6.33 -4.92
C GLY A 55 -8.56 -7.19 -3.70
N GLY A 56 -9.86 -7.45 -3.51
CA GLY A 56 -10.37 -8.17 -2.36
C GLY A 56 -9.77 -9.58 -2.20
N LEU A 57 -9.56 -9.96 -0.94
CA LEU A 57 -9.19 -11.30 -0.48
C LEU A 57 -9.85 -12.39 -1.33
N GLY A 58 -9.05 -13.19 -2.03
CA GLY A 58 -9.41 -14.57 -2.28
C GLY A 58 -9.33 -15.33 -0.97
N VAL A 59 -10.43 -15.36 -0.20
CA VAL A 59 -10.63 -16.43 0.79
C VAL A 59 -10.77 -17.71 -0.02
N ARG A 60 -9.65 -18.41 -0.22
CA ARG A 60 -9.69 -19.78 -0.69
C ARG A 60 -9.97 -20.63 0.53
N ASP A 61 -11.27 -20.81 0.79
CA ASP A 61 -11.81 -21.80 1.71
C ASP A 61 -11.21 -23.17 1.32
N ASN A 62 -10.46 -23.78 2.24
CA ASN A 62 -10.02 -25.16 2.13
C ASN A 62 -10.13 -25.84 3.49
#